data_AF-A0A7S3Z9B3-F1
#
_entry.id   AF-A0A7S3Z9B3-F1
#
_cell.length_a   1.000
_cell.length_b   1.000
_cell.length_c   1.000
_cell.angle_alpha   90.00
_cell.angle_beta   90.00
_cell.angle_gamma   90.00
#
_symmetry.space_group_name_H-M   'P 1'
#
loop_
_entity.id
_entity.type
_entity.pdbx_description
1 polymer ?
#
loop_
_entity_poly.entity_id
_entity_poly.type
_entity_poly.pdbx_seq_one_letter_code
_entity_poly.pdbx_strand_id
1 'polypeptide(L)'
;MQKPVSIKPYVLFHSGPFSQWHISSFRVDGVTYNCCEQYMMAEKARLFKDDDMHELILRATAPRQQKALGRGVRGFKEHTWKSNCLRIVTEGNLHKFRQNTELREKLMATGERTIAEAAPKDKIWGIGLHASDKRAQDMSTWRGTNLLGVALMTVRERLRKEKDDSEKKTDKKTDVPSSSPPAEPVSLGPQPEEPKETEAKRRRAKLRTKSSGRGRKKSDRRPRKSGAAGKGEWM
;
A
#
# COMPACT_ATOMS: atom_id res chain seq x y z
N MET A 1 -38.73 23.25 0.13
CA MET A 1 -38.02 22.77 1.33
C MET A 1 -36.98 21.74 0.92
N GLN A 2 -35.69 22.09 0.93
CA GLN A 2 -34.62 21.10 0.74
C GLN A 2 -34.58 20.22 2.00
N LYS A 3 -34.73 18.91 1.83
CA LYS A 3 -34.54 17.95 2.94
C LYS A 3 -33.09 18.11 3.44
N PRO A 4 -32.85 18.19 4.76
CA PRO A 4 -31.48 18.24 5.27
C PRO A 4 -30.73 17.02 4.73
N VAL A 5 -29.60 17.26 4.08
CA VAL A 5 -28.74 16.19 3.57
C VAL A 5 -28.21 15.46 4.79
N SER A 6 -28.76 14.28 5.07
CA SER A 6 -28.27 13.40 6.14
C SER A 6 -26.85 12.98 5.79
N ILE A 7 -25.87 13.62 6.44
CA ILE A 7 -24.47 13.22 6.33
C ILE A 7 -24.37 11.82 6.95
N LYS A 8 -24.08 10.82 6.11
CA LYS A 8 -23.88 9.46 6.61
C LYS A 8 -22.71 9.46 7.59
N PRO A 9 -22.89 8.95 8.82
CA PRO A 9 -21.82 8.94 9.83
C PRO A 9 -20.67 8.00 9.46
N TYR A 10 -20.90 7.06 8.53
CA TYR A 10 -19.94 6.05 8.11
C TYR A 10 -19.49 6.24 6.65
N VAL A 11 -18.20 6.03 6.43
CA VAL A 11 -17.62 5.82 5.09
C VAL A 11 -17.50 4.31 4.87
N LEU A 12 -18.54 3.71 4.29
CA LEU A 12 -18.55 2.29 3.94
C LEU A 12 -17.80 2.05 2.63
N PHE A 13 -16.91 1.06 2.61
CA PHE A 13 -16.20 0.68 1.38
C PHE A 13 -16.01 -0.83 1.30
N HIS A 14 -15.89 -1.38 0.09
CA HIS A 14 -15.47 -2.76 -0.15
C HIS A 14 -14.26 -2.86 -1.10
N SER A 15 -13.96 -1.77 -1.80
CA SER A 15 -12.92 -1.63 -2.82
C SER A 15 -12.47 -0.18 -2.88
N GLY A 16 -11.54 0.14 -3.79
CA GLY A 16 -11.03 1.50 -3.97
C GLY A 16 -9.95 1.87 -2.95
N PRO A 17 -9.68 3.17 -2.73
CA PRO A 17 -8.45 3.67 -2.11
C PRO A 17 -8.19 3.12 -0.69
N PHE A 18 -9.23 2.77 0.05
CA PHE A 18 -9.16 2.27 1.42
C PHE A 18 -8.92 0.75 1.50
N SER A 19 -9.16 0.01 0.42
CA SER A 19 -8.96 -1.44 0.39
C SER A 19 -7.47 -1.79 0.39
N GLN A 20 -7.13 -2.89 1.08
CA GLN A 20 -5.79 -3.49 1.05
C GLN A 20 -5.39 -3.94 -0.36
N TRP A 21 -6.38 -4.25 -1.20
CA TRP A 21 -6.19 -4.79 -2.56
C TRP A 21 -6.07 -3.71 -3.62
N HIS A 22 -6.17 -2.43 -3.25
CA HIS A 22 -5.99 -1.33 -4.18
C HIS A 22 -4.51 -1.19 -4.55
N ILE A 23 -4.21 -1.37 -5.83
CA ILE A 23 -2.85 -1.22 -6.36
C ILE A 23 -2.39 0.21 -6.16
N SER A 24 -1.37 0.37 -5.33
CA SER A 24 -0.81 1.64 -4.90
C SER A 24 0.57 1.35 -4.36
N SER A 25 1.60 1.62 -5.16
CA SER A 25 2.97 1.27 -4.81
C SER A 25 3.50 2.16 -3.70
N PHE A 26 4.31 1.60 -2.81
CA PHE A 26 5.04 2.33 -1.79
C PHE A 26 6.30 1.54 -1.39
N ARG A 27 7.27 2.24 -0.80
CA ARG A 27 8.56 1.66 -0.40
C ARG A 27 8.76 1.72 1.11
N VAL A 28 9.27 0.64 1.70
CA VAL A 28 9.62 0.54 3.12
C VAL A 28 10.96 -0.17 3.23
N ASP A 29 11.93 0.42 3.92
CA ASP A 29 13.27 -0.16 4.16
C ASP A 29 13.93 -0.73 2.89
N GLY A 30 13.83 0.01 1.80
CA GLY A 30 14.41 -0.38 0.52
C GLY A 30 13.54 -1.30 -0.34
N VAL A 31 12.51 -1.95 0.22
CA VAL A 31 11.61 -2.90 -0.47
C VAL A 31 10.38 -2.18 -1.01
N THR A 32 10.03 -2.44 -2.26
CA THR A 32 8.82 -1.91 -2.90
C THR A 32 7.68 -2.92 -2.81
N TYR A 33 6.53 -2.45 -2.34
CA TYR A 33 5.28 -3.20 -2.30
C TYR A 33 4.30 -2.57 -3.28
N ASN A 34 3.53 -3.38 -4.01
CA ASN A 34 2.58 -2.88 -5.00
C ASN A 34 1.20 -2.55 -4.42
N CYS A 35 0.90 -3.03 -3.21
CA CYS A 35 -0.30 -2.73 -2.44
C CYS A 35 -0.11 -3.16 -0.98
N CYS A 36 -1.04 -2.78 -0.10
CA CYS A 36 -0.93 -3.12 1.33
C CYS A 36 -1.13 -4.61 1.62
N GLU A 37 -1.88 -5.35 0.78
CA GLU A 37 -2.01 -6.81 0.92
C GLU A 37 -0.63 -7.49 0.81
N GLN A 38 0.19 -7.08 -0.16
CA GLN A 38 1.54 -7.61 -0.33
C GLN A 38 2.39 -7.36 0.92
N TYR A 39 2.37 -6.12 1.41
CA TYR A 39 3.09 -5.72 2.61
C TYR A 39 2.64 -6.54 3.83
N MET A 40 1.32 -6.63 4.06
CA MET A 40 0.75 -7.35 5.19
C MET A 40 1.17 -8.83 5.19
N MET A 41 1.13 -9.49 4.03
CA MET A 41 1.52 -10.89 3.92
C MET A 41 3.04 -11.09 4.02
N ALA A 42 3.84 -10.18 3.48
CA ALA A 42 5.30 -10.21 3.62
C ALA A 42 5.71 -10.03 5.09
N GLU A 43 5.14 -9.07 5.80
CA GLU A 43 5.42 -8.85 7.22
C GLU A 43 4.90 -10.00 8.10
N LYS A 44 3.81 -10.67 7.69
CA LYS A 44 3.39 -11.93 8.32
C LYS A 44 4.45 -13.02 8.16
N ALA A 45 5.01 -13.20 6.96
CA ALA A 45 6.09 -14.16 6.74
C ALA A 45 7.34 -13.80 7.56
N ARG A 46 7.73 -12.51 7.60
CA ARG A 46 8.83 -12.00 8.43
C ARG A 46 8.61 -12.28 9.92
N LEU A 47 7.40 -12.03 10.43
CA LEU A 47 7.04 -12.25 11.84
C LEU A 47 7.24 -13.72 12.26
N PHE A 48 6.97 -14.66 11.35
CA PHE A 48 7.13 -16.10 11.60
C PHE A 48 8.45 -16.67 11.06
N LYS A 49 9.39 -15.81 10.65
CA LYS A 49 10.72 -16.19 10.13
C LYS A 49 10.65 -17.16 8.94
N ASP A 50 9.67 -16.96 8.07
CA ASP A 50 9.47 -17.76 6.86
C ASP A 50 10.00 -17.01 5.62
N ASP A 51 11.32 -17.02 5.46
CA ASP A 51 12.01 -16.24 4.43
C ASP A 51 11.66 -16.70 3.00
N ASP A 52 11.47 -18.01 2.78
CA ASP A 52 11.02 -18.53 1.48
C ASP A 52 9.65 -17.96 1.09
N MET A 53 8.70 -17.95 2.03
CA MET A 53 7.35 -17.45 1.76
C MET A 53 7.37 -15.93 1.58
N HIS A 54 8.18 -15.23 2.37
CA HIS A 54 8.41 -13.80 2.20
C HIS A 54 8.87 -13.48 0.77
N GLU A 55 9.87 -14.20 0.25
CA GLU A 55 10.39 -14.00 -1.11
C GLU A 55 9.32 -14.29 -2.19
N LEU A 56 8.54 -15.37 -2.02
CA LEU A 56 7.43 -15.69 -2.93
C LEU A 56 6.35 -14.58 -2.95
N ILE A 57 6.02 -14.02 -1.78
CA ILE A 57 5.05 -12.93 -1.65
C ILE A 57 5.56 -11.66 -2.33
N LEU A 58 6.83 -11.32 -2.19
CA LEU A 58 7.43 -10.15 -2.83
C LEU A 58 7.43 -10.26 -4.37
N ARG A 59 7.51 -11.48 -4.91
CA ARG A 59 7.40 -11.72 -6.37
C ARG A 59 5.96 -11.68 -6.89
N ALA A 60 4.96 -11.89 -6.05
CA ALA A 60 3.57 -11.94 -6.46
C ALA A 60 2.99 -10.54 -6.72
N THR A 61 2.39 -10.33 -7.89
CA THR A 61 1.84 -9.02 -8.30
C THR A 61 0.33 -8.89 -8.08
N ALA A 62 -0.40 -10.00 -7.93
CA ALA A 62 -1.84 -9.98 -7.74
C ALA A 62 -2.22 -10.08 -6.25
N PRO A 63 -3.06 -9.19 -5.70
CA PRO A 63 -3.50 -9.25 -4.29
C PRO A 63 -4.10 -10.60 -3.89
N ARG A 64 -4.89 -11.22 -4.79
CA ARG A 64 -5.45 -12.56 -4.57
C ARG A 64 -4.36 -13.62 -4.37
N GLN A 65 -3.27 -13.54 -5.12
CA GLN A 65 -2.14 -14.46 -5.01
C GLN A 65 -1.34 -14.20 -3.74
N GLN A 66 -1.07 -12.93 -3.42
CA GLN A 66 -0.39 -12.53 -2.19
C GLN A 66 -1.13 -13.05 -0.95
N LYS A 67 -2.46 -12.85 -0.89
CA LYS A 67 -3.31 -13.41 0.17
C LYS A 67 -3.22 -14.93 0.24
N ALA A 68 -3.20 -15.61 -0.92
CA ALA A 68 -3.10 -17.06 -0.97
C ALA A 68 -1.75 -17.58 -0.43
N LEU A 69 -0.65 -16.93 -0.77
CA LEU A 69 0.68 -17.24 -0.24
C LEU A 69 0.77 -16.96 1.26
N GLY A 70 0.20 -15.85 1.72
CA GLY A 70 0.15 -15.50 3.14
C GLY A 70 -0.64 -16.47 4.03
N ARG A 71 -1.53 -17.30 3.46
CA ARG A 71 -2.15 -18.44 4.16
C ARG A 71 -1.20 -19.61 4.34
N GLY A 72 -0.18 -19.71 3.50
CA GLY A 72 0.84 -20.76 3.51
C GLY A 72 2.05 -20.47 4.39
N VAL A 73 2.11 -19.32 5.07
CA VAL A 73 3.22 -18.96 5.97
C VAL A 73 3.38 -20.02 7.05
N ARG A 74 4.58 -20.61 7.10
CA ARG A 74 5.00 -21.64 8.06
C ARG A 74 5.18 -21.03 9.44
N GLY A 75 5.00 -21.86 10.47
CA GLY A 75 5.17 -21.42 11.87
C GLY A 75 4.09 -20.46 12.37
N PHE A 76 2.99 -20.26 11.63
CA PHE A 76 1.90 -19.37 12.01
C PHE A 76 1.31 -19.72 13.39
N LYS A 77 1.29 -18.72 14.27
CA LYS A 77 0.63 -18.78 15.58
C LYS A 77 -0.40 -17.67 15.67
N GLU A 78 -1.65 -18.04 15.85
CA GLU A 78 -2.79 -17.10 15.82
C GLU A 78 -2.66 -16.00 16.88
N HIS A 79 -2.29 -16.36 18.11
CA HIS A 79 -2.11 -15.37 19.17
C HIS A 79 -1.03 -14.34 18.81
N THR A 80 0.14 -14.79 18.34
CA THR A 80 1.22 -13.91 17.91
C THR A 80 0.76 -12.99 16.78
N TRP A 81 0.01 -13.52 15.81
CA TRP A 81 -0.55 -12.72 14.73
C TRP A 81 -1.55 -11.68 15.23
N LYS A 82 -2.53 -12.08 16.05
CA LYS A 82 -3.53 -11.17 16.65
C LYS A 82 -2.87 -9.98 17.37
N SER A 83 -1.80 -10.24 18.11
CA SER A 83 -1.08 -9.19 18.85
C SER A 83 -0.27 -8.24 17.96
N ASN A 84 -0.03 -8.58 16.69
CA ASN A 84 0.82 -7.80 15.78
C ASN A 84 0.10 -7.27 14.54
N CYS A 85 -0.98 -7.91 14.10
CA CYS A 85 -1.57 -7.67 12.78
C CYS A 85 -2.10 -6.24 12.62
N LEU A 86 -2.74 -5.69 13.66
CA LEU A 86 -3.25 -4.31 13.62
C LEU A 86 -2.12 -3.31 13.43
N ARG A 87 -1.00 -3.46 14.16
CA ARG A 87 0.20 -2.62 14.00
C ARG A 87 0.74 -2.75 12.57
N ILE A 88 0.97 -3.98 12.10
CA ILE A 88 1.49 -4.25 10.75
C ILE A 88 0.61 -3.59 9.68
N VAL A 89 -0.71 -3.82 9.71
CA VAL A 89 -1.63 -3.24 8.73
C VAL A 89 -1.69 -1.71 8.84
N THR A 90 -1.61 -1.16 10.05
CA THR A 90 -1.53 0.30 10.26
C THR A 90 -0.28 0.87 9.62
N GLU A 91 0.90 0.28 9.83
CA GLU A 91 2.15 0.75 9.21
C GLU A 91 2.12 0.66 7.68
N GLY A 92 1.63 -0.45 7.12
CA GLY A 92 1.51 -0.60 5.66
C GLY A 92 0.61 0.48 5.06
N ASN A 93 -0.54 0.74 5.66
CA ASN A 93 -1.42 1.83 5.23
C ASN A 93 -0.76 3.21 5.43
N LEU A 94 -0.03 3.42 6.54
CA LEU A 94 0.69 4.68 6.77
C LEU A 94 1.69 4.95 5.66
N HIS A 95 2.51 3.96 5.27
CA HIS A 95 3.44 4.11 4.16
C HIS A 95 2.74 4.36 2.82
N LYS A 96 1.66 3.62 2.53
CA LYS A 96 0.83 3.84 1.33
C LYS A 96 0.31 5.28 1.27
N PHE A 97 -0.40 5.74 2.29
CA PHE A 97 -1.03 7.06 2.30
C PHE A 97 -0.01 8.19 2.44
N ARG A 98 1.13 7.97 3.10
CA ARG A 98 2.20 8.99 3.17
C ARG A 98 2.85 9.22 1.80
N GLN A 99 3.06 8.16 1.02
CA GLN A 99 3.76 8.23 -0.28
C GLN A 99 2.84 8.52 -1.47
N ASN A 100 1.53 8.32 -1.33
CA ASN A 100 0.56 8.54 -2.41
C ASN A 100 -0.37 9.72 -2.06
N THR A 101 -0.01 10.93 -2.49
CA THR A 101 -0.69 12.19 -2.12
C THR A 101 -2.19 12.20 -2.44
N GLU A 102 -2.60 11.75 -3.63
CA GLU A 102 -4.02 11.69 -3.98
C GLU A 102 -4.83 10.74 -3.09
N LEU A 103 -4.22 9.62 -2.67
CA LEU A 103 -4.87 8.69 -1.75
C LEU A 103 -4.95 9.29 -0.35
N ARG A 104 -3.91 10.03 0.06
CA ARG A 104 -3.90 10.78 1.32
C ARG A 104 -5.05 11.76 1.40
N GLU A 105 -5.28 12.52 0.34
CA GLU A 105 -6.38 13.48 0.25
C GLU A 105 -7.73 12.78 0.39
N LYS A 106 -7.93 11.63 -0.28
CA LYS A 106 -9.14 10.82 -0.13
C LYS A 106 -9.34 10.34 1.31
N LEU A 107 -8.27 9.98 2.01
CA LEU A 107 -8.34 9.63 3.43
C LEU A 107 -8.69 10.83 4.31
N MET A 108 -8.08 12.00 4.07
CA MET A 108 -8.38 13.23 4.83
C MET A 108 -9.81 13.70 4.61
N ALA A 109 -10.33 13.57 3.39
CA ALA A 109 -11.72 13.93 3.03
C ALA A 109 -12.78 13.10 3.77
N THR A 110 -12.40 12.00 4.44
CA THR A 110 -13.32 11.29 5.33
C THR A 110 -13.69 12.13 6.56
N GLY A 111 -12.89 13.15 6.92
CA GLY A 111 -13.13 14.02 8.07
C GLY A 111 -13.06 13.21 9.36
N GLU A 112 -14.03 13.41 10.26
CA GLU A 112 -14.17 12.63 11.50
C GLU A 112 -15.01 11.36 11.35
N ARG A 113 -15.51 11.07 10.14
CA ARG A 113 -16.41 9.92 9.94
C ARG A 113 -15.69 8.61 10.19
N THR A 114 -16.45 7.65 10.72
CA THR A 114 -15.96 6.28 10.94
C THR A 114 -15.83 5.57 9.60
N ILE A 115 -14.62 5.10 9.30
CA ILE A 115 -14.34 4.33 8.08
C ILE A 115 -14.62 2.86 8.37
N ALA A 116 -15.36 2.17 7.50
CA ALA A 116 -15.71 0.78 7.72
C ALA A 116 -15.69 -0.08 6.46
N GLU A 117 -14.98 -1.22 6.55
CA GLU A 117 -14.92 -2.17 5.45
C GLU A 117 -16.19 -3.04 5.42
N ALA A 118 -17.05 -2.78 4.45
CA ALA A 118 -18.29 -3.47 4.17
C ALA A 118 -18.06 -4.77 3.39
N ALA A 119 -17.37 -5.72 4.02
CA ALA A 119 -17.07 -7.04 3.50
C ALA A 119 -17.97 -8.11 4.17
N PRO A 120 -18.97 -8.68 3.48
CA PRO A 120 -19.92 -9.65 4.08
C PRO A 120 -19.27 -10.93 4.62
N LYS A 121 -18.13 -11.31 4.05
CA LYS A 121 -17.42 -12.56 4.39
C LYS A 121 -16.27 -12.34 5.36
N ASP A 122 -15.95 -11.09 5.69
CA ASP A 122 -14.83 -10.75 6.58
C ASP A 122 -15.38 -10.13 7.86
N LYS A 123 -15.22 -10.86 8.98
CA LYS A 123 -15.68 -10.43 10.30
C LYS A 123 -14.54 -9.90 11.17
N ILE A 124 -13.30 -9.88 10.67
CA ILE A 124 -12.14 -9.41 11.43
C ILE A 124 -11.71 -8.04 10.89
N TRP A 125 -11.39 -7.97 9.62
CA TRP A 125 -10.99 -6.71 8.99
C TRP A 125 -12.21 -5.85 8.63
N GLY A 126 -13.32 -6.51 8.27
CA GLY A 126 -14.59 -5.87 7.94
C GLY A 126 -15.67 -5.96 9.00
N ILE A 127 -16.83 -5.40 8.67
CA ILE A 127 -18.04 -5.34 9.51
C ILE A 127 -18.96 -6.57 9.34
N GLY A 128 -18.60 -7.52 8.47
CA GLY A 128 -19.42 -8.71 8.19
C GLY A 128 -20.77 -8.42 7.50
N LEU A 129 -20.92 -7.27 6.84
CA LEU A 129 -22.13 -6.83 6.14
C LEU A 129 -21.78 -6.20 4.78
N HIS A 130 -22.73 -6.21 3.85
CA HIS A 130 -22.58 -5.52 2.56
C HIS A 130 -22.86 -4.02 2.72
N ALA A 131 -22.24 -3.17 1.90
CA ALA A 131 -22.42 -1.71 1.99
C ALA A 131 -23.87 -1.25 1.77
N SER A 132 -24.65 -2.05 1.03
CA SER A 132 -26.08 -1.79 0.77
C SER A 132 -27.03 -2.38 1.82
N ASP A 133 -26.53 -3.18 2.77
CA ASP A 133 -27.35 -3.66 3.88
C ASP A 133 -27.66 -2.49 4.81
N LYS A 134 -28.93 -2.28 5.15
CA LYS A 134 -29.35 -1.16 6.02
C LYS A 134 -28.66 -1.23 7.39
N ARG A 135 -28.37 -2.44 7.87
CA ARG A 135 -27.63 -2.69 9.12
C ARG A 135 -26.21 -2.13 9.08
N ALA A 136 -25.58 -2.02 7.91
CA ALA A 136 -24.24 -1.44 7.81
C ALA A 136 -24.20 0.03 8.26
N GLN A 137 -25.35 0.72 8.31
CA GLN A 137 -25.49 2.09 8.82
C GLN A 137 -25.69 2.17 10.34
N ASP A 138 -25.59 1.05 11.07
CA ASP A 138 -25.69 1.00 12.51
C ASP A 138 -24.59 0.08 13.07
N MET A 139 -23.60 0.70 13.73
CA MET A 139 -22.45 0.01 14.30
C MET A 139 -22.84 -1.07 15.32
N SER A 140 -23.98 -0.92 16.02
CA SER A 140 -24.47 -1.93 16.98
C SER A 140 -24.90 -3.24 16.31
N THR A 141 -25.17 -3.20 15.00
CA THR A 141 -25.62 -4.37 14.23
C THR A 141 -24.51 -5.02 13.41
N TRP A 142 -23.31 -4.45 13.43
CA TRP A 142 -22.15 -5.01 12.75
C TRP A 142 -21.80 -6.39 13.32
N ARG A 143 -21.36 -7.27 12.43
CA ARG A 143 -21.06 -8.68 12.74
C ARG A 143 -19.57 -8.98 12.70
N GLY A 144 -18.75 -7.92 12.63
CA GLY A 144 -17.30 -8.00 12.54
C GLY A 144 -16.63 -6.83 13.23
N THR A 145 -15.33 -6.95 13.45
CA THR A 145 -14.55 -6.04 14.30
C THR A 145 -14.06 -4.77 13.60
N ASN A 146 -14.19 -4.68 12.27
CA ASN A 146 -13.76 -3.52 11.49
C ASN A 146 -12.30 -3.09 11.74
N LEU A 147 -11.37 -4.04 11.92
CA LEU A 147 -9.98 -3.70 12.24
C LEU A 147 -9.31 -2.86 11.15
N LEU A 148 -9.72 -3.02 9.88
CA LEU A 148 -9.18 -2.19 8.80
C LEU A 148 -9.62 -0.73 8.95
N GLY A 149 -10.88 -0.50 9.32
CA GLY A 149 -11.38 0.84 9.63
C GLY A 149 -10.58 1.51 10.76
N VAL A 150 -10.33 0.77 11.85
CA VAL A 150 -9.50 1.23 12.97
C VAL A 150 -8.09 1.61 12.52
N ALA A 151 -7.45 0.76 11.71
CA ALA A 151 -6.12 1.04 11.15
C ALA A 151 -6.12 2.32 10.30
N LEU A 152 -7.09 2.48 9.40
CA LEU A 152 -7.19 3.64 8.52
C LEU A 152 -7.43 4.94 9.27
N MET A 153 -8.30 4.95 10.28
CA MET A 153 -8.53 6.12 11.14
C MET A 153 -7.28 6.46 11.96
N THR A 154 -6.56 5.45 12.45
CA THR A 154 -5.27 5.66 13.14
C THR A 154 -4.25 6.31 12.20
N VAL A 155 -4.15 5.85 10.95
CA VAL A 155 -3.30 6.47 9.93
C VAL A 155 -3.71 7.91 9.65
N ARG A 156 -5.02 8.18 9.55
CA ARG A 156 -5.55 9.53 9.34
C ARG A 156 -5.07 10.49 10.44
N GLU A 157 -5.18 10.09 11.70
CA GLU A 157 -4.74 10.93 12.82
C GLU A 157 -3.22 11.12 12.89
N ARG A 158 -2.43 10.09 12.54
CA ARG A 158 -0.96 10.23 12.47
C ARG A 158 -0.54 11.23 11.40
N LEU A 159 -1.14 11.16 10.21
CA LEU A 159 -0.83 12.05 9.10
C LEU A 159 -1.27 13.50 9.36
N ARG A 160 -2.36 13.71 10.11
CA ARG A 160 -2.76 15.05 10.59
C ARG A 160 -1.71 15.65 11.51
N LYS A 161 -1.26 14.89 12.51
CA LYS A 161 -0.21 15.35 13.44
C LYS A 161 1.09 15.69 12.72
N GLU A 162 1.52 14.86 11.76
CA GLU A 162 2.69 15.14 10.92
C GLU A 162 2.57 16.47 10.17
N LYS A 163 1.36 16.78 9.66
CA LYS A 163 1.07 18.04 8.97
C LYS A 163 1.15 19.22 9.94
N ASP A 164 0.45 19.16 11.07
CA ASP A 164 0.43 20.23 12.08
C ASP A 164 1.85 20.54 12.62
N ASP A 165 2.66 19.50 12.84
CA ASP A 165 4.04 19.66 13.31
C ASP A 165 4.96 20.27 12.24
N SER A 166 4.68 20.02 10.96
CA SER A 166 5.41 20.65 9.85
C SER A 166 5.05 22.13 9.67
N GLU A 167 3.78 22.49 9.88
CA GLU A 167 3.29 23.88 9.79
C GLU A 167 3.84 24.71 10.96
N LYS A 168 3.80 24.20 12.19
CA LYS A 168 4.37 24.87 13.38
C LYS A 168 5.89 25.10 13.29
N LYS A 169 6.62 24.24 12.58
CA LYS A 169 8.07 24.43 12.33
C LYS A 169 8.35 25.52 11.29
N THR A 170 7.40 25.79 10.41
CA THR A 170 7.53 26.81 9.36
C THR A 170 7.28 28.21 9.93
N ASP A 171 6.32 28.35 10.84
CA ASP A 171 5.99 29.62 11.51
C ASP A 171 7.08 30.10 12.50
N LYS A 172 7.96 29.21 12.97
CA LYS A 172 9.05 29.54 13.91
C LYS A 172 10.37 29.96 13.25
N LYS A 173 10.43 30.04 11.91
CA LYS A 173 11.67 30.31 11.14
C LYS A 173 11.72 31.68 10.46
N THR A 174 10.79 32.59 10.75
CA THR A 174 10.68 33.92 10.07
C THR A 174 11.38 35.09 10.76
N ASP A 175 12.04 34.91 11.91
CA ASP A 175 12.84 35.99 12.52
C ASP A 175 14.31 35.91 12.06
N VAL A 176 14.58 36.46 10.86
CA VAL A 176 15.94 36.87 10.46
C VAL A 176 15.88 38.36 10.10
N PRO A 177 16.61 39.24 10.81
CA PRO A 177 16.68 40.64 10.41
C PRO A 177 17.49 40.78 9.12
N SER A 178 16.81 41.31 8.11
CA SER A 178 17.37 41.81 6.86
C SER A 178 18.47 42.84 7.15
N SER A 179 19.69 42.57 6.69
CA SER A 179 20.67 43.61 6.36
C SER A 179 21.45 43.17 5.13
N SER A 180 20.99 43.65 3.97
CA SER A 180 21.84 43.72 2.78
C SER A 180 22.87 44.83 2.95
N PRO A 181 24.00 44.73 2.24
CA PRO A 181 24.27 45.76 1.24
C PRO A 181 24.57 45.17 -0.15
N PRO A 182 24.45 45.98 -1.23
CA PRO A 182 24.56 45.50 -2.62
C PRO A 182 25.96 45.68 -3.23
N ALA A 183 26.14 44.95 -4.34
CA ALA A 183 27.12 45.10 -5.44
C ALA A 183 28.46 44.35 -5.33
N GLU A 184 28.77 43.52 -6.34
CA GLU A 184 29.69 43.85 -7.44
C GLU A 184 29.48 42.91 -8.66
N PRO A 185 29.75 43.36 -9.90
CA PRO A 185 29.53 42.57 -11.12
C PRO A 185 30.67 41.57 -11.38
N VAL A 186 30.34 40.30 -11.50
CA VAL A 186 31.31 39.23 -11.82
C VAL A 186 31.60 39.23 -13.32
N SER A 187 32.89 39.39 -13.64
CA SER A 187 33.50 39.28 -14.96
C SER A 187 33.24 37.93 -15.63
N LEU A 188 32.91 37.98 -16.93
CA LEU A 188 32.75 36.84 -17.84
C LEU A 188 34.10 36.17 -18.10
N GLY A 189 34.30 34.98 -17.54
CA GLY A 189 35.33 34.04 -17.98
C GLY A 189 34.85 33.18 -19.16
N PRO A 190 35.76 32.61 -19.99
CA PRO A 190 35.42 32.00 -21.26
C PRO A 190 34.71 30.64 -21.11
N GLN A 191 33.80 30.39 -22.05
CA GLN A 191 33.09 29.12 -22.27
C GLN A 191 34.08 27.98 -22.56
N PRO A 192 33.93 26.78 -21.96
CA PRO A 192 34.63 25.60 -22.43
C PRO A 192 33.96 25.05 -23.71
N GLU A 193 34.80 24.80 -24.72
CA GLU A 193 34.45 24.29 -26.04
C GLU A 193 33.78 22.91 -26.01
N GLU A 194 32.82 22.72 -26.93
CA GLU A 194 32.16 21.44 -27.22
C GLU A 194 33.16 20.38 -27.73
N PRO A 195 33.13 19.13 -27.22
CA PRO A 195 33.87 18.04 -27.82
C PRO A 195 33.22 17.60 -29.15
N LYS A 196 34.00 17.71 -30.22
CA LYS A 196 33.69 17.24 -31.58
C LYS A 196 33.28 15.76 -31.56
N GLU A 197 32.14 15.48 -32.18
CA GLU A 197 31.58 14.14 -32.40
C GLU A 197 32.57 13.27 -33.20
N THR A 198 33.21 12.31 -32.51
CA THR A 198 34.14 11.38 -33.16
C THR A 198 33.41 10.24 -33.85
N GLU A 199 34.00 9.82 -34.97
CA GLU A 199 33.65 8.79 -35.95
C GLU A 199 33.43 7.37 -35.37
N ALA A 200 32.46 7.20 -34.48
CA ALA A 200 32.05 5.91 -33.90
C ALA A 200 30.57 5.56 -34.15
N LYS A 201 29.81 6.44 -34.83
CA LYS A 201 28.42 6.19 -35.28
C LYS A 201 28.31 5.47 -36.63
N ARG A 202 29.41 4.94 -37.16
CA ARG A 202 29.45 4.36 -38.51
C ARG A 202 29.80 2.89 -38.55
N ARG A 203 29.38 2.06 -37.57
CA ARG A 203 29.56 0.58 -37.65
C ARG A 203 28.75 -0.23 -36.63
N ARG A 204 27.43 -0.38 -36.84
CA ARG A 204 26.66 -1.64 -36.65
C ARG A 204 25.16 -1.42 -36.88
N ALA A 205 24.81 -1.11 -38.12
CA ALA A 205 23.54 -1.55 -38.67
C ALA A 205 23.84 -2.78 -39.55
N LYS A 206 22.97 -3.78 -39.49
CA LYS A 206 22.90 -5.00 -40.33
C LYS A 206 23.75 -6.20 -39.86
N LEU A 207 23.11 -7.06 -39.06
CA LEU A 207 23.10 -8.50 -39.32
C LEU A 207 21.76 -9.08 -38.86
N ARG A 208 20.93 -9.37 -39.85
CA ARG A 208 19.62 -10.02 -39.76
C ARG A 208 19.76 -11.29 -40.59
N THR A 209 19.73 -12.48 -39.99
CA THR A 209 19.24 -13.71 -40.65
C THR A 209 19.01 -14.86 -39.65
N LYS A 210 17.72 -15.17 -39.47
CA LYS A 210 17.08 -16.50 -39.42
C LYS A 210 17.85 -17.70 -38.85
N SER A 211 17.27 -18.32 -37.84
CA SER A 211 17.21 -19.79 -37.71
C SER A 211 15.96 -20.21 -36.94
N SER A 212 15.12 -20.98 -37.62
CA SER A 212 13.92 -21.67 -37.15
C SER A 212 14.29 -23.01 -36.50
N GLY A 213 13.65 -23.36 -35.39
CA GLY A 213 13.81 -24.68 -34.77
C GLY A 213 12.61 -25.08 -33.89
N ARG A 214 11.76 -25.95 -34.45
CA ARG A 214 10.62 -26.65 -33.83
C ARG A 214 11.11 -27.60 -32.72
N GLY A 215 10.39 -27.70 -31.61
CA GLY A 215 10.61 -28.75 -30.60
C GLY A 215 9.47 -28.85 -29.58
N ARG A 216 8.58 -29.82 -29.78
CA ARG A 216 7.38 -30.14 -28.98
C ARG A 216 7.75 -31.20 -27.94
N LYS A 217 7.28 -31.12 -26.68
CA LYS A 217 6.94 -32.30 -25.86
C LYS A 217 6.08 -31.94 -24.64
N LYS A 218 4.95 -32.65 -24.54
CA LYS A 218 4.04 -32.76 -23.39
C LYS A 218 4.68 -33.65 -22.32
N SER A 219 4.35 -33.42 -21.05
CA SER A 219 4.06 -34.52 -20.12
C SER A 219 3.31 -34.01 -18.89
N ASP A 220 2.15 -34.62 -18.68
CA ASP A 220 1.34 -34.62 -17.47
C ASP A 220 2.13 -35.01 -16.20
N ARG A 221 1.72 -34.46 -15.05
CA ARG A 221 1.33 -35.23 -13.86
C ARG A 221 0.87 -34.31 -12.73
N ARG A 222 -0.42 -34.38 -12.39
CA ARG A 222 -0.93 -34.08 -11.04
C ARG A 222 -0.61 -35.27 -10.12
N PRO A 223 -0.55 -35.02 -8.80
CA PRO A 223 -1.38 -35.81 -7.91
C PRO A 223 -2.22 -34.97 -6.94
N ARG A 224 -3.04 -35.71 -6.22
CA ARG A 224 -4.32 -35.40 -5.59
C ARG A 224 -4.23 -34.69 -4.24
N LYS A 225 -5.39 -34.15 -3.86
CA LYS A 225 -5.80 -33.64 -2.55
C LYS A 225 -5.73 -34.70 -1.45
N SER A 226 -5.39 -34.25 -0.24
CA SER A 226 -5.89 -34.66 1.08
C SER A 226 -5.28 -33.67 2.09
N GLY A 227 -5.92 -33.11 3.11
CA GLY A 227 -7.22 -33.27 3.74
C GLY A 227 -7.12 -32.53 5.09
N ALA A 228 -8.19 -31.82 5.46
CA ALA A 228 -8.59 -31.37 6.80
C ALA A 228 -7.58 -30.70 7.75
N ALA A 229 -7.88 -29.45 8.15
CA ALA A 229 -8.29 -29.11 9.53
C ALA A 229 -8.50 -27.59 9.63
N GLY A 230 -9.67 -27.18 10.13
CA GLY A 230 -10.10 -25.78 10.18
C GLY A 230 -9.16 -24.89 10.98
N LYS A 231 -8.55 -23.91 10.31
CA LYS A 231 -7.88 -22.75 10.91
C LYS A 231 -7.96 -21.65 9.86
N GLY A 232 -8.69 -20.57 10.09
CA GLY A 232 -8.79 -19.58 9.02
C GLY A 232 -9.61 -18.33 9.26
N GLU A 233 -10.01 -18.01 10.48
CA GLU A 233 -10.66 -16.71 10.68
C GLU A 233 -9.63 -15.58 10.54
N TRP A 234 -8.42 -15.75 11.06
CA TRP A 234 -7.39 -14.70 11.14
C TRP A 234 -6.41 -14.62 9.97
N MET A 235 -6.78 -15.20 8.81
CA MET A 235 -5.87 -15.42 7.68
C MET A 235 -6.02 -14.48 6.50
#